data_AF-Q0FXX7-F1
#
_entry.id   AF-Q0FXX7-F1
#
_cell.length_a   1.000
_cell.length_b   1.000
_cell.length_c   1.000
_cell.angle_alpha   90.00
_cell.angle_beta   90.00
_cell.angle_gamma   90.00
#
_symmetry.space_group_name_H-M   'P 1'
#
loop_
_entity.id
_entity.type
_entity.pdbx_description
1 polymer ?
#
loop_
_entity_poly.entity_id
_entity_poly.type
_entity_poly.pdbx_seq_one_letter_code
_entity_poly.pdbx_strand_id
1 'polypeptide(L)'
;MSLITGLLLGVISIIAMRMTGIERQRGTWVTTVLAIASFYVVFAVEYGNHSTLIIHTIIAAVSAFFAVLATATNAWWLAATLIAHGVFDLAAGRILPDPSPSWWGPFCVGVDLTLGVWLTSMVYRGDFDDLPGN
;
A
#
# COMPACT_ATOMS: atom_id res chain seq x y z
N MET A 1 -0.56 -8.84 18.33
CA MET A 1 -0.53 -7.39 18.67
C MET A 1 -0.30 -6.53 17.44
N SER A 2 0.67 -6.87 16.57
CA SER A 2 1.02 -6.09 15.37
C SER A 2 -0.16 -5.81 14.42
N LEU A 3 -1.03 -6.80 14.17
CA LEU A 3 -2.23 -6.61 13.35
C LEU A 3 -3.18 -5.54 13.92
N ILE A 4 -3.45 -5.59 15.22
CA ILE A 4 -4.32 -4.60 15.88
C ILE A 4 -3.69 -3.20 15.81
N THR A 5 -2.37 -3.11 16.02
CA THR A 5 -1.63 -1.85 15.85
C THR A 5 -1.77 -1.30 14.43
N GLY A 6 -1.65 -2.17 13.41
CA GLY A 6 -1.84 -1.78 12.01
C GLY A 6 -3.26 -1.28 11.71
N LEU A 7 -4.27 -2.00 12.20
CA LEU A 7 -5.68 -1.58 12.07
C LEU A 7 -5.93 -0.22 12.74
N LEU A 8 -5.45 -0.03 13.97
CA LEU A 8 -5.60 1.23 14.69
C LEU A 8 -4.88 2.37 13.97
N LEU A 9 -3.65 2.15 13.52
CA LEU A 9 -2.89 3.18 12.81
C LEU A 9 -3.54 3.54 11.47
N GLY A 10 -4.04 2.55 10.72
CA GLY A 10 -4.76 2.81 9.47
C GLY A 10 -6.04 3.63 9.68
N VAL A 11 -6.82 3.34 10.74
CA VAL A 11 -7.99 4.16 11.12
C VAL A 11 -7.58 5.59 11.50
N ILE A 12 -6.52 5.74 12.30
CA ILE A 12 -5.99 7.07 12.68
C ILE A 12 -5.54 7.85 11.44
N SER A 13 -4.85 7.19 10.51
CA SER A 13 -4.43 7.79 9.25
C SER A 13 -5.62 8.26 8.41
N ILE A 14 -6.69 7.46 8.29
CA ILE A 14 -7.93 7.87 7.61
C ILE A 14 -8.52 9.13 8.26
N ILE A 15 -8.63 9.15 9.58
CA ILE A 15 -9.17 10.31 10.31
C ILE A 15 -8.30 11.55 10.03
N ALA A 16 -6.98 11.43 10.09
CA ALA A 16 -6.06 12.53 9.83
C ALA A 16 -6.15 13.04 8.38
N MET A 17 -6.20 12.14 7.39
CA MET A 17 -6.35 12.51 5.98
C MET A 17 -7.70 13.19 5.71
N ARG A 18 -8.76 12.72 6.35
CA ARG A 18 -10.10 13.30 6.25
C ARG A 18 -10.20 14.68 6.88
N MET A 19 -9.57 14.89 8.03
CA MET A 19 -9.52 16.20 8.70
C MET A 19 -8.80 17.26 7.86
N THR A 20 -7.84 16.85 7.04
CA THR A 20 -7.04 17.75 6.19
C THR A 20 -7.54 17.80 4.75
N GLY A 21 -8.47 16.93 4.36
CA GLY A 21 -8.99 16.82 2.99
C GLY A 21 -8.02 16.18 1.99
N ILE A 22 -6.82 15.75 2.42
CA ILE A 22 -5.80 15.22 1.51
C ILE A 22 -6.17 13.82 0.96
N GLU A 23 -7.13 13.12 1.58
CA GLU A 23 -7.61 11.82 1.07
C GLU A 23 -8.23 11.90 -0.33
N ARG A 24 -8.70 13.08 -0.76
CA ARG A 24 -9.28 13.28 -2.10
C ARG A 24 -8.23 13.46 -3.20
N GLN A 25 -6.97 13.61 -2.82
CA GLN A 25 -5.87 13.78 -3.76
C GLN A 25 -5.26 12.41 -4.05
N ARG A 26 -5.18 11.99 -5.33
CA ARG A 26 -4.51 10.72 -5.69
C ARG A 26 -3.07 10.67 -5.22
N GLY A 27 -2.39 11.83 -5.18
CA GLY A 27 -1.02 11.94 -4.68
C GLY A 27 -0.82 11.31 -3.31
N THR A 28 -1.79 11.46 -2.39
CA THR A 28 -1.76 10.86 -1.04
C THR A 28 -1.72 9.34 -1.09
N TRP A 29 -2.52 8.74 -1.95
CA TRP A 29 -2.61 7.29 -2.09
C TRP A 29 -1.41 6.74 -2.86
N VAL A 30 -0.94 7.46 -3.87
CA VAL A 30 0.28 7.12 -4.62
C VAL A 30 1.48 7.08 -3.68
N THR A 31 1.69 8.13 -2.87
CA THR A 31 2.80 8.18 -1.92
C THR A 31 2.68 7.09 -0.85
N THR A 32 1.46 6.78 -0.40
CA THR A 32 1.21 5.66 0.53
C THR A 32 1.66 4.32 -0.08
N VAL A 33 1.23 3.99 -1.29
CA VAL A 33 1.61 2.75 -1.98
C VAL A 33 3.12 2.68 -2.23
N LEU A 34 3.74 3.79 -2.65
CA LEU A 34 5.19 3.86 -2.84
C LEU A 34 5.94 3.64 -1.53
N ALA A 35 5.47 4.22 -0.43
CA ALA A 35 6.09 4.07 0.88
C ALA A 35 6.05 2.61 1.36
N ILE A 36 4.88 1.96 1.38
CA ILE A 36 4.75 0.58 1.85
C ILE A 36 5.57 -0.39 1.01
N ALA A 37 5.56 -0.25 -0.33
CA ALA A 37 6.31 -1.11 -1.23
C ALA A 37 7.83 -0.95 -1.07
N SER A 38 8.31 0.26 -0.77
CA SER A 38 9.74 0.54 -0.62
C SER A 38 10.35 -0.12 0.63
N PHE A 39 9.58 -0.34 1.69
CA PHE A 39 10.09 -0.96 2.92
C PHE A 39 10.62 -2.38 2.67
N TYR A 40 9.95 -3.17 1.83
CA TYR A 40 10.44 -4.51 1.49
C TYR A 40 11.78 -4.50 0.75
N VAL A 41 12.04 -3.47 -0.06
CA VAL A 41 13.36 -3.29 -0.70
C VAL A 41 14.41 -2.97 0.35
N VAL A 42 14.11 -2.09 1.31
CA VAL A 42 15.02 -1.76 2.43
C VAL A 42 15.33 -3.00 3.26
N PHE A 43 14.32 -3.80 3.63
CA PHE A 43 14.53 -5.06 4.34
C PHE A 43 15.38 -6.04 3.53
N ALA A 44 15.14 -6.14 2.22
CA ALA A 44 15.92 -7.02 1.36
C ALA A 44 17.39 -6.59 1.25
N VAL A 45 17.69 -5.28 1.28
CA VAL A 45 19.06 -4.75 1.36
C VAL A 45 19.71 -5.17 2.68
N GLU A 46 19.02 -5.02 3.81
CA GLU A 46 19.53 -5.42 5.13
C GLU A 46 19.77 -6.93 5.24
N TYR A 47 18.87 -7.73 4.67
CA TYR A 47 18.98 -9.20 4.66
C TYR A 47 20.20 -9.71 3.86
N GLY A 48 20.75 -8.89 2.94
CA GLY A 48 22.04 -9.16 2.29
C GLY A 48 22.01 -10.23 1.19
N ASN A 49 20.84 -10.63 0.70
CA ASN A 49 20.68 -11.64 -0.35
C ASN A 49 20.26 -11.02 -1.70
N HIS A 50 21.09 -11.21 -2.74
CA HIS A 50 20.85 -10.61 -4.06
C HIS A 50 19.54 -11.05 -4.73
N SER A 51 19.14 -12.32 -4.66
CA SER A 51 17.90 -12.77 -5.31
C SER A 51 16.66 -12.21 -4.61
N THR A 52 16.70 -12.13 -3.27
CA THR A 52 15.64 -11.50 -2.46
C THR A 52 15.49 -10.02 -2.82
N LEU A 53 16.62 -9.30 -2.93
CA LEU A 53 16.64 -7.90 -3.35
C LEU A 53 16.03 -7.70 -4.74
N ILE A 54 16.42 -8.52 -5.73
CA ILE A 54 15.90 -8.41 -7.10
C ILE A 54 14.38 -8.63 -7.12
N ILE A 55 13.89 -9.69 -6.48
CA ILE A 55 12.45 -10.00 -6.45
C ILE A 55 11.66 -8.86 -5.82
N HIS A 56 12.10 -8.35 -4.67
CA HIS A 56 11.38 -7.29 -3.96
C HIS A 56 11.47 -5.94 -4.68
N THR A 57 12.57 -5.68 -5.38
CA THR A 57 12.69 -4.50 -6.26
C THR A 57 11.72 -4.58 -7.43
N ILE A 58 11.54 -5.76 -8.04
CA ILE A 58 10.55 -5.96 -9.11
C ILE A 58 9.13 -5.74 -8.58
N ILE A 59 8.77 -6.31 -7.43
CA ILE A 59 7.45 -6.14 -6.79
C ILE A 59 7.20 -4.66 -6.48
N ALA A 60 8.18 -3.96 -5.93
CA ALA A 60 8.09 -2.54 -5.65
C ALA A 60 7.93 -1.71 -6.93
N ALA A 61 8.69 -2.02 -7.99
CA ALA A 61 8.59 -1.35 -9.28
C ALA A 61 7.22 -1.55 -9.95
N VAL A 62 6.65 -2.76 -9.88
CA VAL A 62 5.31 -3.06 -10.39
C VAL A 62 4.24 -2.29 -9.59
N SER A 63 4.37 -2.26 -8.26
CA SER A 63 3.45 -1.50 -7.39
C SER A 63 3.52 0.00 -7.69
N ALA A 64 4.74 0.53 -7.87
CA ALA A 64 4.97 1.91 -8.26
C ALA A 64 4.38 2.23 -9.64
N PHE A 65 4.56 1.34 -10.62
CA PHE A 65 3.98 1.50 -11.95
C PHE A 65 2.45 1.64 -11.88
N PHE A 66 1.75 0.75 -11.18
CA PHE A 66 0.29 0.83 -11.08
C PHE A 66 -0.19 2.02 -10.24
N ALA A 67 0.53 2.38 -9.18
CA ALA A 67 0.23 3.59 -8.42
C ALA A 67 0.32 4.85 -9.30
N VAL A 68 1.40 4.98 -10.07
CA VAL A 68 1.60 6.11 -10.99
C VAL A 68 0.59 6.06 -12.15
N LEU A 69 0.30 4.88 -12.72
CA LEU A 69 -0.70 4.71 -13.77
C LEU A 69 -2.08 5.21 -13.34
N ALA A 70 -2.43 5.05 -12.07
CA ALA A 70 -3.68 5.54 -11.51
C ALA A 70 -3.81 7.07 -11.59
N THR A 71 -2.71 7.82 -11.60
CA THR A 71 -2.74 9.29 -11.75
C THR A 71 -3.19 9.71 -13.15
N ALA A 72 -2.81 8.93 -14.18
CA ALA A 72 -3.13 9.21 -15.57
C ALA A 72 -4.46 8.59 -16.03
N THR A 73 -5.02 7.66 -15.26
CA THR A 73 -6.19 6.87 -15.66
C THR A 73 -7.29 6.97 -14.60
N ASN A 74 -7.54 5.90 -13.85
CA ASN A 74 -8.58 5.82 -12.83
C ASN A 74 -7.99 5.34 -11.50
N ALA A 75 -8.67 5.70 -10.41
CA ALA A 75 -8.24 5.40 -9.05
C ALA A 75 -8.42 3.92 -8.64
N TRP A 76 -9.09 3.09 -9.46
CA TRP A 76 -9.18 1.65 -9.18
C TRP A 76 -7.82 0.96 -9.18
N TRP A 77 -6.85 1.45 -9.96
CA TRP A 77 -5.48 0.95 -9.90
C TRP A 77 -4.83 1.12 -8.52
N LEU A 78 -5.09 2.22 -7.81
CA LEU A 78 -4.59 2.41 -6.44
C LEU A 78 -5.24 1.43 -5.47
N ALA A 79 -6.57 1.29 -5.53
CA ALA A 79 -7.31 0.36 -4.69
C ALA A 79 -6.84 -1.08 -4.91
N ALA A 80 -6.72 -1.51 -6.17
CA ALA A 80 -6.23 -2.84 -6.52
C ALA A 80 -4.79 -3.08 -6.06
N THR A 81 -3.90 -2.10 -6.24
CA THR A 81 -2.49 -2.23 -5.83
C THR A 81 -2.35 -2.34 -4.31
N LEU A 82 -3.10 -1.54 -3.55
CA LEU A 82 -3.06 -1.57 -2.09
C LEU A 82 -3.62 -2.89 -1.53
N ILE A 83 -4.71 -3.39 -2.11
CA ILE A 83 -5.25 -4.72 -1.74
C ILE A 83 -4.26 -5.83 -2.11
N ALA A 84 -3.65 -5.75 -3.29
CA ALA A 84 -2.65 -6.71 -3.72
C ALA A 84 -1.42 -6.72 -2.80
N HIS A 85 -1.02 -5.57 -2.26
CA HIS A 85 0.04 -5.47 -1.26
C HIS A 85 -0.32 -6.24 0.03
N GLY A 86 -1.53 -6.05 0.57
CA GLY A 86 -1.98 -6.80 1.74
C GLY A 86 -2.05 -8.31 1.49
N VAL A 87 -2.41 -8.73 0.27
CA VAL A 87 -2.34 -10.15 -0.14
C VAL A 87 -0.89 -10.64 -0.21
N PHE A 88 0.02 -9.81 -0.72
CA PHE A 88 1.45 -10.09 -0.74
C PHE A 88 2.01 -10.28 0.68
N ASP A 89 1.64 -9.45 1.64
CA ASP A 89 2.04 -9.61 3.05
C ASP A 89 1.55 -10.93 3.67
N LEU A 90 0.39 -11.44 3.24
CA LEU A 90 -0.10 -12.75 3.67
C LEU A 90 0.65 -13.91 2.99
N ALA A 91 1.26 -13.68 1.83
CA ALA A 91 2.00 -14.66 1.05
C ALA A 91 3.52 -14.67 1.35
N ALA A 92 4.06 -13.55 1.82
CA ALA A 92 5.44 -13.41 2.27
C ALA A 92 5.76 -14.46 3.34
N GLY A 93 6.91 -15.12 3.20
CA GLY A 93 7.37 -16.18 4.11
C GLY A 93 6.73 -17.55 3.88
N ARG A 94 5.62 -17.61 3.10
CA ARG A 94 4.99 -18.87 2.67
C ARG A 94 5.37 -19.26 1.25
N ILE A 95 5.37 -18.27 0.34
CA ILE A 95 5.57 -18.47 -1.10
C ILE A 95 6.85 -17.76 -1.57
N LEU A 96 7.21 -16.66 -0.92
CA LEU A 96 8.37 -15.83 -1.26
C LEU A 96 9.31 -15.72 -0.06
N PRO A 97 10.63 -15.54 -0.28
CA PRO A 97 11.55 -15.14 0.78
C PRO A 97 11.02 -13.87 1.44
N ASP A 98 10.96 -13.87 2.77
CA ASP A 98 10.53 -12.71 3.56
C ASP A 98 11.75 -12.14 4.30
N PRO A 99 12.30 -11.01 3.83
CA PRO A 99 13.38 -10.32 4.52
C PRO A 99 12.87 -9.45 5.65
N SER A 100 11.56 -9.27 5.81
CA SER A 100 10.99 -8.37 6.79
C SER A 100 11.03 -8.97 8.20
N PRO A 101 11.03 -8.13 9.25
CA PRO A 101 10.81 -8.60 10.61
C PRO A 101 9.46 -9.31 10.75
N SER A 102 9.38 -10.33 11.60
CA SER A 102 8.16 -11.16 11.75
C SER A 102 6.89 -10.40 12.17
N TRP A 103 7.03 -9.17 12.67
CA TRP A 103 5.91 -8.30 13.04
C TRP A 103 5.38 -7.46 11.88
N TRP A 104 6.17 -7.27 10.82
CA TRP A 104 5.88 -6.37 9.70
C TRP A 104 4.68 -6.84 8.89
N GLY A 105 4.69 -8.07 8.38
CA GLY A 105 3.59 -8.62 7.58
C GLY A 105 2.22 -8.47 8.26
N PRO A 106 2.01 -8.98 9.49
CA PRO A 106 0.74 -8.81 10.19
C PRO A 106 0.35 -7.34 10.44
N PHE A 107 1.33 -6.46 10.69
CA PHE A 107 1.08 -5.03 10.86
C PHE A 107 0.62 -4.38 9.55
N CYS A 108 1.33 -4.64 8.45
CA CYS A 108 1.05 -4.07 7.15
C CYS A 108 -0.31 -4.55 6.61
N VAL A 109 -0.66 -5.83 6.80
CA VAL A 109 -2.02 -6.34 6.51
C VAL A 109 -3.11 -5.52 7.21
N GLY A 110 -2.90 -5.08 8.45
CA GLY A 110 -3.86 -4.25 9.17
C GLY A 110 -4.01 -2.86 8.55
N VAL A 111 -2.89 -2.24 8.15
CA VAL A 111 -2.87 -0.96 7.45
C VAL A 111 -3.51 -1.09 6.07
N ASP A 112 -3.12 -2.08 5.28
CA ASP A 112 -3.60 -2.30 3.91
C ASP A 112 -5.09 -2.62 3.87
N LEU A 113 -5.59 -3.42 4.82
CA LEU A 113 -7.01 -3.74 4.90
C LEU A 113 -7.83 -2.47 5.20
N THR A 114 -7.41 -1.68 6.17
CA THR A 114 -8.15 -0.47 6.57
C THR A 114 -8.12 0.59 5.49
N LEU A 115 -6.92 0.91 4.99
CA LEU A 115 -6.72 1.89 3.93
C LEU A 115 -7.31 1.42 2.60
N GLY A 116 -7.15 0.14 2.26
CA GLY A 116 -7.68 -0.45 1.02
C GLY A 116 -9.21 -0.47 0.98
N VAL A 117 -9.87 -0.84 2.09
CA VAL A 117 -11.34 -0.78 2.18
C VAL A 117 -11.84 0.67 2.07
N TRP A 118 -11.18 1.60 2.77
CA TRP A 118 -11.56 3.01 2.72
C TRP A 118 -11.39 3.60 1.32
N LEU A 119 -10.21 3.42 0.71
CA LEU A 119 -9.91 3.85 -0.64
C LEU A 119 -10.90 3.26 -1.66
N THR A 120 -11.18 1.95 -1.57
CA THR A 120 -12.18 1.31 -2.44
C THR A 120 -13.55 1.96 -2.31
N SER A 121 -13.96 2.30 -1.08
CA SER A 121 -15.23 3.00 -0.85
C SER A 121 -15.25 4.41 -1.45
N MET A 122 -14.13 5.14 -1.40
CA MET A 122 -13.99 6.46 -2.03
C MET A 122 -14.04 6.37 -3.55
N VAL A 123 -13.32 5.41 -4.14
CA VAL A 123 -13.33 5.17 -5.59
C VAL A 123 -14.76 4.84 -6.05
N TYR A 124 -15.48 4.00 -5.31
CA TYR A 124 -16.86 3.64 -5.63
C TYR A 124 -17.83 4.83 -5.56
N ARG A 125 -17.58 5.78 -4.66
CA ARG A 125 -18.39 7.01 -4.50
C ARG A 125 -18.01 8.13 -5.46
N GLY A 126 -16.85 8.04 -6.11
CA GLY A 126 -16.31 9.10 -6.97
C GLY A 126 -15.70 10.27 -6.20
N ASP A 127 -15.17 10.03 -4.99
CA ASP A 127 -14.73 11.09 -4.05
C ASP A 127 -13.35 11.72 -4.39
N PHE A 128 -12.87 11.63 -5.63
CA PHE A 128 -11.55 12.13 -6.04
C PHE A 128 -11.64 13.43 -6.83
N ASP A 129 -11.05 14.52 -6.34
CA ASP A 129 -11.13 15.86 -6.93
C ASP A 129 -10.43 15.98 -8.30
N ASP A 130 -9.57 15.02 -8.66
CA ASP A 130 -8.73 15.02 -9.86
C ASP A 130 -9.23 14.06 -10.97
N LEU A 131 -10.45 13.52 -10.86
CA LEU A 131 -11.11 12.79 -11.95
C LEU A 131 -11.59 13.76 -13.05
N PRO A 132 -11.28 13.51 -14.34
CA PRO A 132 -11.88 14.29 -15.42
C PRO A 132 -13.40 14.08 -15.43
N GLY A 133 -14.17 15.13 -15.13
CA GLY A 133 -15.64 15.12 -15.18
C GLY A 133 -16.38 15.43 -13.87
N ASN A 134 -15.68 15.86 -12.82
CA ASN A 134 -16.29 16.40 -11.61
C ASN A 134 -16.67 17.88 -11.76
#